data_AF-A0A9D6Y2C6-F1
#
_entry.id   AF-A0A9D6Y2C6-F1
#
_cell.length_a   1.000
_cell.length_b   1.000
_cell.length_c   1.000
_cell.angle_alpha   90.00
_cell.angle_beta   90.00
_cell.angle_gamma   90.00
#
_symmetry.space_group_name_H-M   'P 1'
#
loop_
_entity.id
_entity.type
_entity.pdbx_description
1 polymer ?
#
loop_
_entity_poly.entity_id
_entity_poly.type
_entity_poly.pdbx_seq_one_letter_code
_entity_poly.pdbx_strand_id
1 'polypeptide(L)'
;MAALRLLAALLLAAAAVAGAAEPPVPTAEWLLGLVRTLAAPETEGRGSGTPGADRAARHIADELRAAGLRTELQSFPVPTGIRLGPVNTLSVLGPAPQALALGRDWAPLPVSADGAVEGEVVFAGYGITAPDLGWDDYAGLDARGKVVLVLGGDPRPADPGTPFRRPEAYHYAERSHKIINAREHGARAILLVAHPGAPDEALPPLAGIAQPSSIAALVLTRAAADLLLAPAGTRLGELAEAIDRPLQPRAQALAGVRAGLEISLVRERGTAVNVVGVLPGTDPRLAREAIVLGAHYDHLGHGGEGSLAPDQVGAVHPGADDNASGTAAVLGLARAFAAAGGAPRTLVFVLFAGEETGLLGSAHYVKHPVHPLEATVLMLNLDMVGRPHGGRLYVGGVDGGTGLRALVGSLPAPGLSLVLRGDPFARSDHTSFYAAGQPVLFFFTGAHADYHRPSDTWDKIDAPGLAAVTAFVARVVAAVAAAPTPPAYVGVAAAPAPERERAGYGPFFGLIPEFGETAAPGVRVGGVRPGSPAEQAGVRTGDVLVRFGGVTVKTLEDFAFALRRHRAGEGVDVVVRRDGAERRLRAVLGERR
;
A
#
# COMPACT_ATOMS: atom_id res chain seq x y z
N MET A 1 -2.42 10.74 62.36
CA MET A 1 -1.82 11.81 61.53
C MET A 1 -1.30 11.33 60.17
N ALA A 2 -0.72 10.12 60.04
CA ALA A 2 -0.25 9.59 58.75
C ALA A 2 -1.37 9.32 57.72
N ALA A 3 -2.53 8.81 58.16
CA ALA A 3 -3.67 8.56 57.27
C ALA A 3 -4.29 9.84 56.68
N LEU A 4 -4.29 10.94 57.44
CA LEU A 4 -4.77 12.25 56.96
C LEU A 4 -3.82 12.88 55.94
N ARG A 5 -2.52 12.63 56.06
CA ARG A 5 -1.50 13.08 55.09
C ARG A 5 -1.54 12.27 53.79
N LEU A 6 -1.87 10.98 53.86
CA LEU A 6 -2.08 10.13 52.69
C LEU A 6 -3.35 10.52 51.92
N LEU A 7 -4.44 10.85 52.63
CA LEU A 7 -5.68 11.34 52.03
C LEU A 7 -5.50 12.73 51.39
N ALA A 8 -4.74 13.63 52.03
CA ALA A 8 -4.41 14.94 51.47
C ALA A 8 -3.50 14.82 50.23
N ALA A 9 -2.53 13.89 50.21
CA ALA A 9 -1.69 13.62 49.05
C ALA A 9 -2.47 12.98 47.88
N LEU A 10 -3.44 12.11 48.18
CA LEU A 10 -4.36 11.54 47.17
C LEU A 10 -5.36 12.57 46.63
N LEU A 11 -5.84 13.50 47.46
CA LEU A 11 -6.70 14.61 47.01
C LEU A 11 -5.93 15.67 46.22
N LEU A 12 -4.65 15.91 46.52
CA LEU A 12 -3.76 16.78 45.72
C LEU A 12 -3.33 16.14 44.39
N ALA A 13 -3.19 14.80 44.34
CA ALA A 13 -2.94 14.09 43.07
C ALA A 13 -4.19 13.99 42.19
N ALA A 14 -5.39 13.89 42.77
CA ALA A 14 -6.66 13.95 42.03
C ALA A 14 -7.01 15.38 41.58
N ALA A 15 -6.61 16.41 42.33
CA ALA A 15 -6.80 17.81 41.95
C ALA A 15 -5.80 18.28 40.87
N ALA A 16 -4.64 17.64 40.71
CA ALA A 16 -3.65 18.01 39.69
C ALA A 16 -4.04 17.59 38.25
N VAL A 17 -5.09 16.78 38.08
CA VAL A 17 -5.67 16.45 36.75
C VAL A 17 -6.82 17.40 36.38
N ALA A 18 -7.31 18.20 37.33
CA ALA A 18 -8.36 19.20 37.11
C ALA A 18 -7.72 20.60 36.99
N GLY A 19 -7.20 20.94 35.82
CA GLY A 19 -6.65 22.31 35.64
C GLY A 19 -6.04 22.68 34.30
N ALA A 20 -5.76 21.74 33.40
CA ALA A 20 -5.48 22.12 32.01
C ALA A 20 -6.82 22.33 31.31
N ALA A 21 -7.14 23.58 30.94
CA ALA A 21 -8.26 23.84 30.05
C ALA A 21 -8.04 23.04 28.76
N GLU A 22 -9.08 22.33 28.30
CA GLU A 22 -9.02 21.58 27.06
C GLU A 22 -8.59 22.52 25.92
N PRO A 23 -7.60 22.15 25.09
CA PRO A 23 -7.13 23.02 24.03
C PRO A 23 -8.31 23.37 23.11
N PRO A 24 -8.53 24.65 22.79
CA PRO A 24 -9.72 25.09 22.07
C PRO A 24 -9.62 24.66 20.60
N VAL A 25 -10.16 23.48 20.30
CA VAL A 25 -10.22 22.94 18.93
C VAL A 25 -11.04 23.88 18.03
N PRO A 26 -10.61 24.12 16.78
CA PRO A 26 -11.39 24.92 15.83
C PRO A 26 -12.82 24.39 15.62
N THR A 27 -13.70 25.28 15.15
CA THR A 27 -15.10 24.92 14.88
C THR A 27 -15.22 23.89 13.75
N ALA A 28 -16.33 23.16 13.73
CA ALA A 28 -16.69 22.26 12.63
C ALA A 28 -16.61 22.96 11.26
N GLU A 29 -17.08 24.21 11.19
CA GLU A 29 -17.03 25.02 9.98
C GLU A 29 -15.60 25.31 9.50
N TRP A 30 -14.67 25.55 10.43
CA TRP A 30 -13.26 25.79 10.09
C TRP A 30 -12.60 24.51 9.56
N LEU A 31 -12.84 23.37 10.24
CA LEU A 31 -12.33 22.07 9.79
C LEU A 31 -12.88 21.70 8.41
N LEU A 32 -14.19 21.87 8.19
CA LEU A 32 -14.82 21.65 6.88
C LEU A 32 -14.27 22.61 5.81
N GLY A 33 -13.94 23.85 6.19
CA GLY A 33 -13.27 24.82 5.31
C GLY A 33 -11.93 24.30 4.78
N LEU A 34 -11.09 23.72 5.65
CA LEU A 34 -9.84 23.09 5.22
C LEU A 34 -10.09 21.89 4.31
N VAL A 35 -11.06 21.03 4.64
CA VAL A 35 -11.41 19.89 3.78
C VAL A 35 -11.85 20.36 2.40
N ARG A 36 -12.68 21.41 2.32
CA ARG A 36 -13.09 22.02 1.06
C ARG A 36 -11.90 22.50 0.24
N THR A 37 -10.96 23.21 0.85
CA THR A 37 -9.77 23.72 0.17
C THR A 37 -8.88 22.60 -0.31
N LEU A 38 -8.62 21.59 0.53
CA LEU A 38 -7.78 20.47 0.17
C LEU A 38 -8.45 19.61 -0.90
N ALA A 39 -9.75 19.36 -0.84
CA ALA A 39 -10.50 18.59 -1.84
C ALA A 39 -11.02 19.43 -3.02
N ALA A 40 -10.54 20.67 -3.18
CA ALA A 40 -10.98 21.54 -4.25
C ALA A 40 -10.44 21.04 -5.60
N PRO A 41 -11.15 21.28 -6.72
CA PRO A 41 -10.67 20.93 -8.06
C PRO A 41 -9.27 21.48 -8.37
N GLU A 42 -8.92 22.64 -7.82
CA GLU A 42 -7.63 23.29 -7.96
C GLU A 42 -6.51 22.46 -7.33
N THR A 43 -6.77 21.46 -6.49
CA THR A 43 -5.72 20.58 -5.97
C THR A 43 -5.54 19.32 -6.79
N GLU A 44 -6.34 19.12 -7.86
CA GLU A 44 -6.23 18.01 -8.81
C GLU A 44 -6.16 16.63 -8.12
N GLY A 45 -6.81 16.47 -6.96
CA GLY A 45 -6.80 15.23 -6.18
C GLY A 45 -5.48 14.91 -5.49
N ARG A 46 -4.56 15.87 -5.42
CA ARG A 46 -3.34 15.84 -4.60
C ARG A 46 -2.45 14.61 -4.83
N GLY A 47 -2.37 14.13 -6.07
CA GLY A 47 -1.45 13.05 -6.45
C GLY A 47 -0.01 13.37 -6.08
N SER A 48 0.68 12.49 -5.35
CA SER A 48 2.06 12.74 -4.92
C SER A 48 3.00 13.05 -6.07
N GLY A 49 3.81 14.11 -5.93
CA GLY A 49 4.73 14.57 -6.96
C GLY A 49 4.08 15.36 -8.11
N THR A 50 2.80 15.74 -7.98
CA THR A 50 2.06 16.54 -8.97
C THR A 50 1.90 18.01 -8.53
N PRO A 51 1.60 18.95 -9.45
CA PRO A 51 1.33 20.34 -9.12
C PRO A 51 0.17 20.54 -8.13
N GLY A 52 -0.82 19.66 -8.15
CA GLY A 52 -1.93 19.64 -7.19
C GLY A 52 -1.47 19.39 -5.75
N ALA A 53 -0.60 18.39 -5.55
CA ALA A 53 0.03 18.13 -4.26
C ALA A 53 0.93 19.29 -3.81
N ASP A 54 1.65 19.95 -4.72
CA ASP A 54 2.48 21.13 -4.38
C ASP A 54 1.64 22.31 -3.88
N ARG A 55 0.42 22.48 -4.40
CA ARG A 55 -0.51 23.51 -3.91
C ARG A 55 -1.04 23.15 -2.53
N ALA A 56 -1.42 21.90 -2.31
CA ALA A 56 -1.83 21.41 -1.00
C ALA A 56 -0.72 21.56 0.05
N ALA A 57 0.51 21.13 -0.26
CA ALA A 57 1.66 21.24 0.63
C ALA A 57 1.97 22.70 1.03
N ARG A 58 1.89 23.63 0.08
CA ARG A 58 2.05 25.07 0.36
C ARG A 58 0.98 25.59 1.31
N HIS A 59 -0.29 25.28 1.03
CA HIS A 59 -1.40 25.67 1.89
C HIS A 59 -1.24 25.12 3.31
N ILE A 60 -0.91 23.83 3.46
CA ILE A 60 -0.65 23.18 4.76
C ILE A 60 0.51 23.87 5.50
N ALA A 61 1.61 24.16 4.80
CA ALA A 61 2.76 24.84 5.39
C ALA A 61 2.40 26.24 5.90
N ASP A 62 1.54 26.95 5.16
CA ASP A 62 1.06 28.28 5.55
C ASP A 62 0.11 28.22 6.76
N GLU A 63 -0.77 27.21 6.85
CA GLU A 63 -1.61 26.99 8.04
C GLU A 63 -0.77 26.71 9.30
N LEU A 64 0.28 25.88 9.19
CA LEU A 64 1.20 25.62 10.31
C LEU A 64 1.97 26.88 10.73
N ARG A 65 2.46 27.67 9.76
CA ARG A 65 3.15 28.94 10.05
C ARG A 65 2.20 29.98 10.67
N ALA A 66 0.96 30.04 10.19
CA ALA A 66 -0.07 30.93 10.74
C ALA A 66 -0.45 30.56 12.17
N ALA A 67 -0.37 29.28 12.54
CA ALA A 67 -0.47 28.81 13.91
C ALA A 67 0.81 29.07 14.76
N GLY A 68 1.87 29.62 14.17
CA GLY A 68 3.11 30.00 14.87
C GLY A 68 4.13 28.87 15.04
N LEU A 69 3.96 27.76 14.32
CA LEU A 69 4.88 26.62 14.42
C LEU A 69 6.14 26.84 13.59
N ARG A 70 7.23 26.19 14.00
CA ARG A 70 8.42 26.05 13.16
C ARG A 70 8.12 24.99 12.09
N THR A 71 8.05 25.41 10.83
CA THR A 71 7.69 24.53 9.71
C THR A 71 8.91 24.14 8.87
N GLU A 72 9.05 22.85 8.59
CA GLU A 72 10.09 22.25 7.75
C GLU A 72 9.45 21.42 6.62
N LEU A 73 10.11 21.36 5.47
CA LEU A 73 9.66 20.59 4.31
C LEU A 73 10.67 19.48 4.02
N GLN A 74 10.22 18.23 3.92
CA GLN A 74 11.08 17.09 3.58
C GLN A 74 10.76 16.59 2.18
N SER A 75 11.63 16.90 1.22
CA SER A 75 11.47 16.48 -0.17
C SER A 75 12.06 15.10 -0.43
N PHE A 76 11.34 14.28 -1.19
CA PHE A 76 11.80 12.96 -1.62
C PHE A 76 11.23 12.57 -2.99
N PRO A 77 11.93 11.73 -3.78
CA PRO A 77 11.45 11.33 -5.09
C PRO A 77 10.29 10.34 -4.97
N VAL A 78 9.31 10.48 -5.86
CA VAL A 78 8.18 9.54 -6.00
C VAL A 78 7.94 9.23 -7.49
N PRO A 79 7.50 8.02 -7.84
CA PRO A 79 7.06 7.74 -9.19
C PRO A 79 5.75 8.50 -9.49
N THR A 80 5.64 9.11 -10.67
CA THR A 80 4.46 9.92 -11.06
C THR A 80 3.78 9.43 -12.32
N GLY A 81 4.42 8.55 -13.08
CA GLY A 81 3.84 8.06 -14.31
C GLY A 81 4.78 7.20 -15.11
N ILE A 82 4.30 6.80 -16.27
CA ILE A 82 5.05 6.04 -17.24
C ILE A 82 4.59 6.41 -18.65
N ARG A 83 5.54 6.54 -19.56
CA ARG A 83 5.27 6.81 -20.98
C ARG A 83 6.21 6.03 -21.88
N LEU A 84 5.90 6.01 -23.17
CA LEU A 84 6.77 5.42 -24.16
C LEU A 84 8.09 6.21 -24.26
N GLY A 85 9.18 5.47 -24.28
CA GLY A 85 10.51 5.92 -24.66
C GLY A 85 10.70 5.95 -26.18
N PRO A 86 11.94 6.19 -26.64
CA PRO A 86 12.23 6.43 -28.05
C PRO A 86 12.01 5.24 -28.98
N VAL A 87 12.13 4.00 -28.47
CA VAL A 87 12.04 2.79 -29.29
C VAL A 87 11.05 1.80 -28.67
N ASN A 88 10.01 1.45 -29.43
CA ASN A 88 9.03 0.45 -29.05
C ASN A 88 8.59 -0.30 -30.32
N THR A 89 9.09 -1.53 -30.51
CA THR A 89 8.84 -2.33 -31.71
C THR A 89 8.46 -3.77 -31.36
N LEU A 90 7.64 -4.37 -32.21
CA LEU A 90 7.30 -5.80 -32.19
C LEU A 90 7.17 -6.27 -33.64
N SER A 91 7.79 -7.40 -33.98
CA SER A 91 7.74 -8.00 -35.31
C SER A 91 7.65 -9.52 -35.23
N VAL A 92 6.89 -10.10 -36.16
CA VAL A 92 6.96 -11.53 -36.50
C VAL A 92 8.19 -11.71 -37.39
N LEU A 93 9.13 -12.55 -36.97
CA LEU A 93 10.37 -12.79 -37.71
C LEU A 93 10.20 -13.96 -38.67
N GLY A 94 10.76 -13.81 -39.86
CA GLY A 94 10.74 -14.80 -40.93
C GLY A 94 11.54 -14.30 -42.15
N PRO A 95 11.44 -14.96 -43.31
CA PRO A 95 12.11 -14.51 -44.54
C PRO A 95 11.73 -13.08 -44.94
N ALA A 96 10.50 -12.68 -44.66
CA ALA A 96 10.01 -11.32 -44.74
C ALA A 96 9.47 -10.92 -43.35
N PRO A 97 10.25 -10.21 -42.51
CA PRO A 97 9.78 -9.77 -41.20
C PRO A 97 8.55 -8.86 -41.32
N GLN A 98 7.55 -9.11 -40.48
CA GLN A 98 6.31 -8.34 -40.46
C GLN A 98 6.22 -7.55 -39.15
N ALA A 99 6.29 -6.22 -39.25
CA ALA A 99 6.11 -5.32 -38.11
C ALA A 99 4.64 -5.24 -37.67
N LEU A 100 4.42 -5.24 -36.35
CA LEU A 100 3.11 -5.04 -35.73
C LEU A 100 3.02 -3.61 -35.18
N ALA A 101 1.89 -2.95 -35.44
CA ALA A 101 1.69 -1.55 -35.10
C ALA A 101 1.36 -1.36 -33.61
N LEU A 102 2.18 -0.57 -32.92
CA LEU A 102 1.95 -0.17 -31.53
C LEU A 102 0.62 0.59 -31.40
N GLY A 103 -0.16 0.26 -30.36
CA GLY A 103 -1.47 0.86 -30.09
C GLY A 103 -2.63 0.33 -30.95
N ARG A 104 -2.34 -0.43 -32.01
CA ARG A 104 -3.34 -1.12 -32.83
C ARG A 104 -3.28 -2.63 -32.67
N ASP A 105 -2.09 -3.19 -32.80
CA ASP A 105 -1.85 -4.64 -32.79
C ASP A 105 -1.35 -5.11 -31.42
N TRP A 106 -0.63 -4.24 -30.69
CA TRP A 106 -0.06 -4.55 -29.39
C TRP A 106 0.21 -3.30 -28.54
N ALA A 107 0.36 -3.47 -27.23
CA ALA A 107 0.82 -2.44 -26.31
C ALA A 107 1.70 -3.01 -25.18
N PRO A 108 2.76 -2.33 -24.74
CA PRO A 108 3.54 -2.74 -23.58
C PRO A 108 2.75 -2.56 -22.29
N LEU A 109 3.00 -3.42 -21.31
CA LEU A 109 2.47 -3.25 -19.95
C LEU A 109 3.38 -2.32 -19.14
N PRO A 110 2.83 -1.55 -18.17
CA PRO A 110 3.63 -0.70 -17.27
C PRO A 110 4.75 -1.44 -16.53
N VAL A 111 4.50 -2.72 -16.19
CA VAL A 111 5.46 -3.62 -15.55
C VAL A 111 6.50 -4.21 -16.51
N SER A 112 6.51 -3.86 -17.80
CA SER A 112 7.48 -4.41 -18.74
C SER A 112 8.90 -4.00 -18.38
N ALA A 113 9.85 -4.93 -18.53
CA ALA A 113 11.26 -4.57 -18.59
C ALA A 113 11.60 -3.90 -19.93
N ASP A 114 12.63 -3.06 -19.90
CA ASP A 114 13.21 -2.43 -21.07
C ASP A 114 14.21 -3.36 -21.75
N GLY A 115 14.45 -3.12 -23.04
CA GLY A 115 15.47 -3.79 -23.84
C GLY A 115 14.92 -4.62 -24.98
N ALA A 116 15.84 -5.23 -25.72
CA ALA A 116 15.56 -6.06 -26.89
C ALA A 116 15.48 -7.55 -26.54
N VAL A 117 14.52 -8.24 -27.15
CA VAL A 117 14.36 -9.69 -27.10
C VAL A 117 14.07 -10.19 -28.52
N GLU A 118 14.87 -11.15 -28.96
CA GLU A 118 14.60 -11.94 -30.16
C GLU A 118 14.62 -13.41 -29.78
N GLY A 119 13.62 -14.18 -30.22
CA GLY A 119 13.56 -15.59 -29.88
C GLY A 119 12.44 -16.37 -30.55
N GLU A 120 12.50 -17.69 -30.39
CA GLU A 120 11.39 -18.58 -30.70
C GLU A 120 10.19 -18.25 -29.80
N VAL A 121 8.99 -18.43 -30.35
CA VAL A 121 7.75 -18.30 -29.59
C VAL A 121 7.26 -19.69 -29.18
N VAL A 122 6.88 -19.82 -27.92
CA VAL A 122 6.21 -21.01 -27.38
C VAL A 122 4.83 -20.64 -26.85
N PHE A 123 3.85 -21.52 -27.01
CA PHE A 123 2.52 -21.32 -26.46
C PHE A 123 2.40 -22.08 -25.13
N ALA A 124 2.17 -21.36 -24.04
CA ALA A 124 2.05 -21.93 -22.70
C ALA A 124 0.61 -21.86 -22.18
N GLY A 125 -0.39 -22.14 -23.02
CA GLY A 125 -1.80 -22.18 -22.58
C GLY A 125 -2.25 -20.89 -21.90
N TYR A 126 -2.73 -21.00 -20.65
CA TYR A 126 -3.06 -19.85 -19.80
C TYR A 126 -1.87 -19.37 -18.95
N GLY A 127 -0.70 -19.99 -19.05
CA GLY A 127 0.49 -19.64 -18.29
C GLY A 127 0.37 -19.99 -16.80
N ILE A 128 -0.44 -20.98 -16.44
CA ILE A 128 -0.76 -21.35 -15.06
C ILE A 128 0.06 -22.56 -14.63
N THR A 129 0.66 -22.49 -13.43
CA THR A 129 1.22 -23.64 -12.72
C THR A 129 0.55 -23.71 -11.34
N ALA A 130 -0.42 -24.61 -11.21
CA ALA A 130 -1.30 -24.80 -10.05
C ALA A 130 -1.27 -26.26 -9.58
N PRO A 131 -0.25 -26.67 -8.79
CA PRO A 131 -0.13 -28.05 -8.31
C PRO A 131 -1.32 -28.53 -7.48
N ASP A 132 -1.98 -27.61 -6.76
CA ASP A 132 -3.19 -27.87 -5.96
C ASP A 132 -4.42 -28.23 -6.81
N LEU A 133 -4.42 -27.81 -8.07
CA LEU A 133 -5.45 -28.15 -9.06
C LEU A 133 -4.99 -29.25 -10.02
N GLY A 134 -3.75 -29.74 -9.89
CA GLY A 134 -3.15 -30.68 -10.84
C GLY A 134 -2.99 -30.09 -12.25
N TRP A 135 -2.82 -28.76 -12.36
CA TRP A 135 -2.69 -28.04 -13.63
C TRP A 135 -1.30 -27.45 -13.79
N ASP A 136 -0.66 -27.67 -14.93
CA ASP A 136 0.61 -27.03 -15.26
C ASP A 136 0.75 -26.84 -16.77
N ASP A 137 0.64 -25.59 -17.22
CA ASP A 137 0.84 -25.19 -18.61
C ASP A 137 2.32 -25.18 -19.02
N TYR A 138 3.27 -25.27 -18.09
CA TYR A 138 4.70 -25.33 -18.42
C TYR A 138 5.25 -26.76 -18.38
N ALA A 139 4.43 -27.75 -17.99
CA ALA A 139 4.85 -29.15 -17.95
C ALA A 139 5.31 -29.63 -19.33
N GLY A 140 6.60 -29.96 -19.44
CA GLY A 140 7.22 -30.42 -20.70
C GLY A 140 7.52 -29.31 -21.71
N LEU A 141 7.24 -28.04 -21.40
CA LEU A 141 7.53 -26.90 -22.26
C LEU A 141 8.85 -26.22 -21.87
N ASP A 142 9.80 -26.14 -22.79
CA ASP A 142 11.01 -25.35 -22.59
C ASP A 142 10.76 -23.87 -22.95
N ALA A 143 10.59 -23.04 -21.93
CA ALA A 143 10.41 -21.59 -22.05
C ALA A 143 11.73 -20.79 -21.88
N ARG A 144 12.86 -21.45 -21.60
CA ARG A 144 14.10 -20.77 -21.22
C ARG A 144 14.66 -19.95 -22.37
N GLY A 145 14.82 -18.65 -22.16
CA GLY A 145 15.35 -17.73 -23.16
C GLY A 145 14.36 -17.34 -24.27
N LYS A 146 13.12 -17.84 -24.21
CA LYS A 146 12.13 -17.71 -25.29
C LYS A 146 11.12 -16.59 -25.04
N VAL A 147 10.32 -16.32 -26.06
CA VAL A 147 9.13 -15.49 -26.00
C VAL A 147 7.93 -16.42 -25.74
N VAL A 148 7.15 -16.17 -24.70
CA VAL A 148 6.01 -17.02 -24.34
C VAL A 148 4.70 -16.33 -24.69
N LEU A 149 3.85 -16.99 -25.48
CA LEU A 149 2.48 -16.58 -25.76
C LEU A 149 1.53 -17.28 -24.77
N VAL A 150 0.66 -16.51 -24.11
CA VAL A 150 -0.35 -17.02 -23.17
C VAL A 150 -1.72 -16.37 -23.35
N LEU A 151 -2.76 -17.12 -23.04
CA LEU A 151 -4.13 -16.65 -22.91
C LEU A 151 -4.33 -15.89 -21.58
N GLY A 152 -5.04 -14.76 -21.66
CA GLY A 152 -5.56 -14.06 -20.49
C GLY A 152 -6.67 -14.85 -19.79
N GLY A 153 -6.93 -14.55 -18.52
CA GLY A 153 -7.98 -15.21 -17.73
C GLY A 153 -7.64 -16.63 -17.26
N ASP A 154 -8.64 -17.47 -17.11
CA ASP A 154 -8.55 -18.87 -16.68
C ASP A 154 -9.35 -19.80 -17.61
N PRO A 155 -9.07 -21.12 -17.62
CA PRO A 155 -9.81 -22.09 -18.42
C PRO A 155 -11.31 -22.17 -18.10
N ARG A 156 -12.13 -22.21 -19.15
CA ARG A 156 -13.60 -22.20 -19.12
C ARG A 156 -14.19 -21.13 -18.19
N PRO A 157 -13.99 -19.84 -18.48
CA PRO A 157 -14.34 -18.80 -17.53
C PRO A 157 -15.86 -18.68 -17.28
N ALA A 158 -16.69 -19.14 -18.23
CA ALA A 158 -18.15 -19.14 -18.12
C ALA A 158 -18.74 -20.36 -17.38
N ASP A 159 -17.92 -21.39 -17.08
CA ASP A 159 -18.36 -22.59 -16.38
C ASP A 159 -18.17 -22.41 -14.87
N PRO A 160 -19.23 -22.28 -14.05
CA PRO A 160 -19.10 -22.15 -12.60
C PRO A 160 -18.52 -23.41 -11.94
N GLY A 161 -18.54 -24.56 -12.63
CA GLY A 161 -17.99 -25.84 -12.15
C GLY A 161 -16.49 -26.02 -12.39
N THR A 162 -15.83 -25.12 -13.12
CA THR A 162 -14.38 -25.17 -13.34
C THR A 162 -13.61 -25.03 -12.01
N PRO A 163 -12.51 -25.78 -11.79
CA PRO A 163 -11.71 -25.64 -10.55
C PRO A 163 -11.16 -24.23 -10.35
N PHE A 164 -11.05 -23.43 -11.41
CA PHE A 164 -10.62 -22.03 -11.37
C PHE A 164 -11.67 -21.06 -10.83
N ARG A 165 -12.90 -21.52 -10.57
CA ARG A 165 -13.96 -20.69 -9.94
C ARG A 165 -13.97 -20.75 -8.42
N ARG A 166 -13.05 -21.53 -7.81
CA ARG A 166 -12.80 -21.54 -6.37
C ARG A 166 -12.14 -20.23 -5.93
N PRO A 167 -12.55 -19.60 -4.80
CA PRO A 167 -11.95 -18.34 -4.32
C PRO A 167 -10.42 -18.36 -4.24
N GLU A 168 -9.87 -19.52 -3.89
CA GLU A 168 -8.45 -19.78 -3.77
C GLU A 168 -7.71 -19.70 -5.12
N ALA A 169 -8.41 -19.96 -6.22
CA ALA A 169 -7.85 -20.09 -7.56
C ALA A 169 -7.96 -18.82 -8.40
N TYR A 170 -8.72 -17.80 -7.97
CA TYR A 170 -8.92 -16.56 -8.75
C TYR A 170 -7.62 -15.84 -9.10
N HIS A 171 -6.60 -15.97 -8.25
CA HIS A 171 -5.31 -15.35 -8.48
C HIS A 171 -4.57 -15.91 -9.70
N TYR A 172 -4.88 -17.12 -10.17
CA TYR A 172 -4.27 -17.71 -11.38
C TYR A 172 -4.65 -16.96 -12.66
N ALA A 173 -5.78 -16.25 -12.66
CA ALA A 173 -6.21 -15.41 -13.78
C ALA A 173 -5.47 -14.06 -13.85
N GLU A 174 -4.84 -13.63 -12.75
CA GLU A 174 -4.17 -12.32 -12.66
C GLU A 174 -2.99 -12.22 -13.64
N ARG A 175 -2.85 -11.07 -14.32
CA ARG A 175 -1.72 -10.82 -15.24
C ARG A 175 -0.36 -10.91 -14.54
N SER A 176 -0.26 -10.37 -13.32
CA SER A 176 0.94 -10.43 -12.49
C SER A 176 1.39 -11.88 -12.27
N HIS A 177 0.44 -12.78 -11.95
CA HIS A 177 0.72 -14.20 -11.80
C HIS A 177 1.36 -14.79 -13.06
N LYS A 178 0.75 -14.56 -14.23
CA LYS A 178 1.23 -15.11 -15.51
C LYS A 178 2.62 -14.59 -15.87
N ILE A 179 2.87 -13.29 -15.67
CA ILE A 179 4.16 -12.65 -15.96
C ILE A 179 5.25 -13.23 -15.05
N ILE A 180 4.99 -13.32 -13.75
CA ILE A 180 5.93 -13.89 -12.77
C ILE A 180 6.17 -15.37 -13.08
N ASN A 181 5.12 -16.15 -13.35
CA ASN A 181 5.25 -17.57 -13.66
C ASN A 181 6.09 -17.81 -14.93
N ALA A 182 5.89 -17.02 -16.00
CA ALA A 182 6.71 -17.10 -17.21
C ALA A 182 8.19 -16.79 -16.92
N ARG A 183 8.46 -15.76 -16.11
CA ARG A 183 9.82 -15.42 -15.67
C ARG A 183 10.48 -16.57 -14.91
N GLU A 184 9.78 -17.19 -13.96
CA GLU A 184 10.34 -18.30 -13.17
C GLU A 184 10.63 -19.53 -14.05
N HIS A 185 9.91 -19.70 -15.16
CA HIS A 185 10.20 -20.71 -16.19
C HIS A 185 11.30 -20.29 -17.19
N GLY A 186 11.92 -19.12 -16.98
CA GLY A 186 13.07 -18.65 -17.73
C GLY A 186 12.75 -17.88 -19.01
N ALA A 187 11.50 -17.47 -19.22
CA ALA A 187 11.12 -16.65 -20.36
C ALA A 187 11.86 -15.30 -20.37
N ARG A 188 12.14 -14.78 -21.56
CA ARG A 188 12.68 -13.43 -21.77
C ARG A 188 11.60 -12.40 -22.05
N ALA A 189 10.47 -12.84 -22.60
CA ALA A 189 9.29 -12.01 -22.84
C ALA A 189 8.01 -12.83 -22.71
N ILE A 190 6.92 -12.15 -22.38
CA ILE A 190 5.56 -12.69 -22.35
C ILE A 190 4.62 -11.84 -23.23
N LEU A 191 3.88 -12.53 -24.08
CA LEU A 191 2.84 -12.01 -24.96
C LEU A 191 1.50 -12.47 -24.40
N LEU A 192 0.72 -11.56 -23.84
CA LEU A 192 -0.62 -11.84 -23.31
C LEU A 192 -1.65 -11.55 -24.40
N VAL A 193 -2.60 -12.44 -24.63
CA VAL A 193 -3.70 -12.21 -25.56
C VAL A 193 -5.03 -12.54 -24.91
N ALA A 194 -6.04 -11.71 -25.15
CA ALA A 194 -7.39 -11.96 -24.66
C ALA A 194 -7.92 -13.30 -25.19
N HIS A 195 -8.61 -14.06 -24.33
CA HIS A 195 -9.25 -15.30 -24.73
C HIS A 195 -10.22 -15.06 -25.91
N PRO A 196 -10.35 -15.97 -26.90
CA PRO A 196 -11.29 -15.80 -28.02
C PRO A 196 -12.74 -15.53 -27.59
N GLY A 197 -13.17 -16.11 -26.47
CA GLY A 197 -14.49 -15.88 -25.88
C GLY A 197 -14.59 -14.67 -24.92
N ALA A 198 -13.53 -13.89 -24.75
CA ALA A 198 -13.56 -12.69 -23.90
C ALA A 198 -14.36 -11.56 -24.59
N PRO A 199 -15.21 -10.82 -23.84
CA PRO A 199 -16.04 -9.75 -24.40
C PRO A 199 -15.22 -8.55 -24.87
N ASP A 200 -14.02 -8.36 -24.31
CA ASP A 200 -13.13 -7.24 -24.60
C ASP A 200 -11.72 -7.75 -24.97
N GLU A 201 -11.06 -7.03 -25.87
CA GLU A 201 -9.66 -7.21 -26.26
C GLU A 201 -8.89 -5.89 -26.33
N ALA A 202 -9.44 -4.82 -25.74
CA ALA A 202 -8.82 -3.51 -25.72
C ALA A 202 -7.39 -3.57 -25.17
N LEU A 203 -6.46 -2.94 -25.89
CA LEU A 203 -5.10 -2.81 -25.43
C LEU A 203 -5.07 -1.90 -24.19
N PRO A 204 -4.39 -2.31 -23.11
CA PRO A 204 -4.34 -1.52 -21.90
C PRO A 204 -3.60 -0.20 -22.14
N PRO A 205 -4.06 0.92 -21.55
CA PRO A 205 -3.30 2.16 -21.59
C PRO A 205 -1.98 1.99 -20.83
N LEU A 206 -0.93 2.67 -21.31
CA LEU A 206 0.32 2.79 -20.58
C LEU A 206 0.17 3.92 -19.55
N ALA A 207 -0.14 3.53 -18.30
CA ALA A 207 -0.37 4.45 -17.19
C ALA A 207 0.02 3.79 -15.85
N GLY A 208 0.09 4.60 -14.78
CA GLY A 208 0.42 4.15 -13.43
C GLY A 208 1.91 4.28 -13.08
N ILE A 209 2.29 3.67 -11.95
CA ILE A 209 3.61 3.84 -11.31
C ILE A 209 4.32 2.49 -11.06
N ALA A 210 3.94 1.47 -11.83
CA ALA A 210 4.34 0.10 -11.59
C ALA A 210 5.86 -0.14 -11.78
N GLN A 211 6.40 -1.05 -10.96
CA GLN A 211 7.79 -1.48 -11.04
C GLN A 211 7.99 -2.56 -12.13
N PRO A 212 9.16 -2.61 -12.79
CA PRO A 212 9.43 -3.61 -13.82
C PRO A 212 9.46 -5.05 -13.26
N SER A 213 8.74 -5.94 -13.94
CA SER A 213 8.66 -7.40 -13.68
C SER A 213 9.89 -8.19 -14.14
N SER A 214 10.91 -7.50 -14.68
CA SER A 214 12.20 -8.01 -15.18
C SER A 214 12.20 -8.88 -16.44
N ILE A 215 11.04 -9.09 -17.07
CA ILE A 215 10.91 -9.59 -18.45
C ILE A 215 10.11 -8.58 -19.28
N ALA A 216 10.26 -8.62 -20.61
CA ALA A 216 9.38 -7.82 -21.46
C ALA A 216 7.95 -8.37 -21.39
N ALA A 217 6.96 -7.52 -21.16
CA ALA A 217 5.57 -7.94 -20.96
C ALA A 217 4.63 -7.04 -21.75
N LEU A 218 3.85 -7.62 -22.65
CA LEU A 218 3.02 -6.87 -23.58
C LEU A 218 1.73 -7.62 -23.93
N VAL A 219 0.72 -6.88 -24.35
CA VAL A 219 -0.60 -7.40 -24.74
C VAL A 219 -0.75 -7.32 -26.25
N LEU A 220 -1.27 -8.37 -26.88
CA LEU A 220 -1.62 -8.42 -28.31
C LEU A 220 -3.14 -8.42 -28.46
N THR A 221 -3.61 -7.86 -29.57
CA THR A 221 -4.96 -8.15 -30.07
C THR A 221 -5.04 -9.58 -30.60
N ARG A 222 -6.24 -10.15 -30.70
CA ARG A 222 -6.41 -11.52 -31.23
C ARG A 222 -5.92 -11.63 -32.67
N ALA A 223 -6.20 -10.62 -33.49
CA ALA A 223 -5.71 -10.54 -34.88
C ALA A 223 -4.17 -10.53 -34.96
N ALA A 224 -3.51 -9.79 -34.08
CA ALA A 224 -2.04 -9.78 -34.03
C ALA A 224 -1.47 -11.13 -33.57
N ALA A 225 -2.13 -11.81 -32.65
CA ALA A 225 -1.75 -13.16 -32.24
C ALA A 225 -1.92 -14.18 -33.39
N ASP A 226 -2.99 -14.10 -34.18
CA ASP A 226 -3.17 -14.97 -35.35
C ASP A 226 -2.11 -14.71 -36.44
N LEU A 227 -1.71 -13.45 -36.65
CA LEU A 227 -0.58 -13.13 -37.54
C LEU A 227 0.73 -13.74 -37.04
N LEU A 228 0.97 -13.70 -35.73
CA LEU A 228 2.13 -14.35 -35.11
C LEU A 228 2.09 -15.88 -35.26
N LEU A 229 0.91 -16.50 -35.17
CA LEU A 229 0.72 -17.95 -35.24
C LEU A 229 0.71 -18.52 -36.66
N ALA A 230 0.49 -17.67 -37.68
CA ALA A 230 0.37 -18.09 -39.07
C ALA A 230 1.51 -19.00 -39.58
N PRO A 231 2.80 -18.79 -39.25
CA PRO A 231 3.88 -19.68 -39.66
C PRO A 231 3.76 -21.12 -39.13
N ALA A 232 3.12 -21.31 -37.97
CA ALA A 232 2.84 -22.64 -37.41
C ALA A 232 1.56 -23.28 -37.98
N GLY A 233 0.83 -22.58 -38.85
CA GLY A 233 -0.40 -23.10 -39.47
C GLY A 233 -1.56 -23.29 -38.49
N THR A 234 -1.58 -22.54 -37.38
CA THR A 234 -2.65 -22.60 -36.37
C THR A 234 -3.19 -21.21 -36.05
N ARG A 235 -4.28 -21.15 -35.28
CA ARG A 235 -4.94 -19.92 -34.84
C ARG A 235 -5.22 -19.95 -33.34
N LEU A 236 -5.35 -18.77 -32.75
CA LEU A 236 -5.59 -18.61 -31.31
C LEU A 236 -6.84 -19.37 -30.85
N GLY A 237 -7.90 -19.35 -31.65
CA GLY A 237 -9.14 -20.09 -31.39
C GLY A 237 -8.92 -21.60 -31.24
N GLU A 238 -8.13 -22.19 -32.14
CA GLU A 238 -7.82 -23.63 -32.12
C GLU A 238 -7.01 -24.01 -30.88
N LEU A 239 -6.05 -23.14 -30.50
CA LEU A 239 -5.24 -23.33 -29.29
C LEU A 239 -6.09 -23.25 -28.01
N ALA A 240 -6.99 -22.29 -27.93
CA ALA A 240 -7.89 -22.13 -26.79
C ALA A 240 -8.88 -23.29 -26.67
N GLU A 241 -9.52 -23.70 -27.77
CA GLU A 241 -10.45 -24.83 -27.78
C GLU A 241 -9.78 -26.15 -27.39
N ALA A 242 -8.51 -26.35 -27.78
CA ALA A 242 -7.75 -27.54 -27.41
C ALA A 242 -7.53 -27.66 -25.88
N ILE A 243 -7.58 -26.55 -25.16
CA ILE A 243 -7.49 -26.50 -23.69
C ILE A 243 -8.89 -26.59 -23.09
N ASP A 244 -9.78 -25.69 -23.49
CA ASP A 244 -11.08 -25.50 -22.85
C ASP A 244 -12.01 -26.69 -23.07
N ARG A 245 -12.05 -27.28 -24.27
CA ARG A 245 -12.96 -28.39 -24.54
C ARG A 245 -12.66 -29.63 -23.69
N PRO A 246 -11.42 -30.13 -23.60
CA PRO A 246 -11.10 -31.24 -22.69
C PRO A 246 -10.80 -30.80 -21.24
N LEU A 247 -10.63 -29.51 -20.96
CA LEU A 247 -10.17 -28.95 -19.68
C LEU A 247 -8.84 -29.57 -19.23
N GLN A 248 -7.81 -29.42 -20.07
CA GLN A 248 -6.46 -29.90 -19.76
C GLN A 248 -5.40 -28.98 -20.36
N PRO A 249 -4.21 -28.86 -19.72
CA PRO A 249 -3.10 -28.11 -20.29
C PRO A 249 -2.72 -28.61 -21.69
N ARG A 250 -2.51 -27.68 -22.62
CA ARG A 250 -2.04 -27.94 -24.00
C ARG A 250 -1.01 -26.91 -24.44
N ALA A 251 0.10 -26.86 -23.72
CA ALA A 251 1.25 -26.10 -24.16
C ALA A 251 2.01 -26.79 -25.30
N GLN A 252 2.60 -26.00 -26.18
CA GLN A 252 3.34 -26.52 -27.32
C GLN A 252 4.37 -25.50 -27.84
N ALA A 253 5.46 -26.03 -28.40
CA ALA A 253 6.34 -25.24 -29.25
C ALA A 253 5.62 -24.86 -30.55
N LEU A 254 5.84 -23.65 -31.03
CA LEU A 254 5.24 -23.16 -32.27
C LEU A 254 6.29 -23.19 -33.37
N ALA A 255 6.35 -24.30 -34.11
CA ALA A 255 7.37 -24.51 -35.14
C ALA A 255 7.38 -23.35 -36.16
N GLY A 256 8.56 -22.78 -36.39
CA GLY A 256 8.73 -21.68 -37.35
C GLY A 256 8.28 -20.30 -36.87
N VAL A 257 7.74 -20.17 -35.64
CA VAL A 257 7.31 -18.88 -35.09
C VAL A 257 8.43 -18.25 -34.28
N ARG A 258 8.84 -17.06 -34.71
CA ARG A 258 9.85 -16.24 -34.02
C ARG A 258 9.34 -14.81 -33.89
N ALA A 259 9.71 -14.14 -32.80
CA ALA A 259 9.38 -12.75 -32.56
C ALA A 259 10.62 -11.94 -32.19
N GLY A 260 10.65 -10.70 -32.66
CA GLY A 260 11.63 -9.68 -32.29
C GLY A 260 10.90 -8.50 -31.68
N LEU A 261 11.34 -8.02 -30.52
CA LEU A 261 10.77 -6.88 -29.84
C LEU A 261 11.86 -6.04 -29.19
N GLU A 262 11.61 -4.74 -29.09
CA GLU A 262 12.41 -3.81 -28.30
C GLU A 262 11.45 -2.89 -27.57
N ILE A 263 11.57 -2.84 -26.24
CA ILE A 263 10.73 -2.01 -25.37
C ILE A 263 11.59 -0.95 -24.71
N SER A 264 11.13 0.29 -24.74
CA SER A 264 11.70 1.38 -23.98
C SER A 264 10.58 2.16 -23.32
N LEU A 265 10.52 2.11 -21.99
CA LEU A 265 9.58 2.87 -21.18
C LEU A 265 10.34 3.92 -20.35
N VAL A 266 9.82 5.14 -20.35
CA VAL A 266 10.28 6.19 -19.44
C VAL A 266 9.38 6.20 -18.22
N ARG A 267 9.94 5.84 -17.07
CA ARG A 267 9.28 5.96 -15.76
C ARG A 267 9.51 7.35 -15.22
N GLU A 268 8.44 8.10 -15.10
CA GLU A 268 8.47 9.49 -14.69
C GLU A 268 8.53 9.61 -13.17
N ARG A 269 9.21 10.65 -12.71
CA ARG A 269 9.41 10.92 -11.28
C ARG A 269 9.05 12.36 -10.98
N GLY A 270 8.41 12.54 -9.84
CA GLY A 270 8.16 13.84 -9.22
C GLY A 270 8.88 13.95 -7.90
N THR A 271 8.72 15.11 -7.26
CA THR A 271 9.18 15.34 -5.89
C THR A 271 7.96 15.49 -5.01
N ALA A 272 7.81 14.60 -4.03
CA ALA A 272 6.82 14.74 -2.98
C ALA A 272 7.44 15.44 -1.76
N VAL A 273 6.60 16.00 -0.89
CA VAL A 273 7.05 16.81 0.25
C VAL A 273 6.25 16.47 1.49
N ASN A 274 6.88 15.92 2.53
CA ASN A 274 6.24 15.95 3.85
C ASN A 274 6.27 17.38 4.38
N VAL A 275 5.18 17.85 4.97
CA VAL A 275 5.12 19.14 5.66
C VAL A 275 5.13 18.89 7.15
N VAL A 276 6.16 19.38 7.84
CA VAL A 276 6.38 19.14 9.27
C VAL A 276 6.27 20.43 10.05
N GLY A 277 5.39 20.49 11.05
CA GLY A 277 5.29 21.57 12.01
C GLY A 277 5.78 21.13 13.39
N VAL A 278 6.63 21.93 14.05
CA VAL A 278 7.10 21.64 15.41
C VAL A 278 6.64 22.72 16.37
N LEU A 279 5.96 22.28 17.44
CA LEU A 279 5.59 23.09 18.60
C LEU A 279 6.40 22.63 19.82
N PRO A 280 7.38 23.43 20.30
CA PRO A 280 8.23 23.04 21.43
C PRO A 280 7.45 22.78 22.72
N GLY A 281 7.90 21.78 23.49
CA GLY A 281 7.32 21.47 24.80
C GLY A 281 7.56 22.56 25.84
N THR A 282 6.61 22.73 26.76
CA THR A 282 6.63 23.77 27.80
C THR A 282 7.32 23.35 29.10
N ASP A 283 7.42 22.04 29.39
CA ASP A 283 8.16 21.53 30.55
C ASP A 283 9.61 21.21 30.14
N PRO A 284 10.64 21.88 30.67
CA PRO A 284 12.04 21.62 30.30
C PRO A 284 12.50 20.17 30.49
N ARG A 285 11.83 19.39 31.34
CA ARG A 285 12.13 17.97 31.58
C ARG A 285 11.53 17.06 30.50
N LEU A 286 10.36 17.43 29.97
CA LEU A 286 9.60 16.64 29.00
C LEU A 286 9.72 17.18 27.57
N ALA A 287 10.23 18.39 27.36
CA ALA A 287 10.33 19.04 26.05
C ALA A 287 11.26 18.30 25.07
N ARG A 288 12.12 17.39 25.57
CA ARG A 288 12.91 16.49 24.72
C ARG A 288 12.12 15.31 24.19
N GLU A 289 11.01 14.95 24.82
CA GLU A 289 10.11 13.91 24.35
C GLU A 289 9.12 14.51 23.34
N ALA A 290 8.78 13.75 22.31
CA ALA A 290 7.90 14.19 21.25
C ALA A 290 6.67 13.29 21.10
N ILE A 291 5.51 13.90 20.89
CA ILE A 291 4.31 13.22 20.38
C ILE A 291 4.17 13.62 18.92
N VAL A 292 4.14 12.62 18.03
CA VAL A 292 3.91 12.84 16.60
C VAL A 292 2.41 12.75 16.33
N LEU A 293 1.85 13.75 15.63
CA LEU A 293 0.49 13.74 15.11
C LEU A 293 0.57 13.74 13.58
N GLY A 294 0.04 12.72 12.94
CA GLY A 294 0.21 12.50 11.51
C GLY A 294 -1.09 12.26 10.76
N ALA A 295 -1.09 12.67 9.49
CA ALA A 295 -2.09 12.34 8.49
C ALA A 295 -1.43 12.50 7.11
N HIS A 296 -1.70 11.62 6.15
CA HIS A 296 -1.33 11.94 4.78
C HIS A 296 -2.26 12.98 4.19
N TYR A 297 -1.72 13.82 3.32
CA TYR A 297 -2.50 14.83 2.61
C TYR A 297 -2.64 14.50 1.12
N ASP A 298 -1.82 13.60 0.57
CA ASP A 298 -1.97 13.15 -0.80
C ASP A 298 -3.20 12.25 -0.97
N HIS A 299 -3.69 12.17 -2.20
CA HIS A 299 -4.69 11.20 -2.62
C HIS A 299 -4.39 10.77 -4.07
N LEU A 300 -5.31 10.05 -4.73
CA LEU A 300 -5.08 9.40 -6.02
C LEU A 300 -4.96 10.34 -7.24
N GLY A 301 -5.07 11.65 -7.08
CA GLY A 301 -4.98 12.59 -8.21
C GLY A 301 -6.09 12.35 -9.25
N HIS A 302 -5.71 11.87 -10.44
CA HIS A 302 -6.63 11.50 -11.53
C HIS A 302 -7.03 10.01 -11.52
N GLY A 303 -6.81 9.32 -10.40
CA GLY A 303 -7.07 7.88 -10.24
C GLY A 303 -5.95 7.02 -10.80
N GLY A 304 -6.29 5.88 -11.39
CA GLY A 304 -5.34 4.89 -11.88
C GLY A 304 -5.21 3.71 -10.93
N GLU A 305 -3.98 3.31 -10.62
CA GLU A 305 -3.72 2.22 -9.67
C GLU A 305 -4.22 2.63 -8.27
N GLY A 306 -5.09 1.82 -7.68
CA GLY A 306 -5.76 2.14 -6.41
C GLY A 306 -7.19 2.69 -6.56
N SER A 307 -7.58 3.22 -7.71
CA SER A 307 -8.95 3.72 -7.94
C SER A 307 -9.98 2.58 -7.93
N LEU A 308 -11.12 2.81 -7.25
CA LEU A 308 -12.27 1.90 -7.24
C LEU A 308 -13.37 2.31 -8.22
N ALA A 309 -13.11 3.29 -9.10
CA ALA A 309 -14.03 3.77 -10.14
C ALA A 309 -13.53 3.42 -11.57
N PRO A 310 -13.60 2.13 -11.97
CA PRO A 310 -13.06 1.68 -13.26
C PRO A 310 -13.77 2.29 -14.47
N ASP A 311 -14.97 2.84 -14.29
CA ASP A 311 -15.77 3.53 -15.30
C ASP A 311 -15.48 5.04 -15.40
N GLN A 312 -14.64 5.59 -14.51
CA GLN A 312 -14.32 7.02 -14.43
C GLN A 312 -12.82 7.29 -14.59
N VAL A 313 -12.17 6.60 -15.54
CA VAL A 313 -10.73 6.72 -15.80
C VAL A 313 -10.34 8.17 -16.09
N GLY A 314 -9.35 8.68 -15.37
CA GLY A 314 -8.82 10.05 -15.53
C GLY A 314 -9.60 11.13 -14.77
N ALA A 315 -10.71 10.78 -14.11
CA ALA A 315 -11.45 11.72 -13.26
C ALA A 315 -10.63 12.08 -12.00
N VAL A 316 -10.76 13.33 -11.56
CA VAL A 316 -10.15 13.79 -10.31
C VAL A 316 -10.78 13.04 -9.14
N HIS A 317 -9.94 12.53 -8.25
CA HIS A 317 -10.30 11.93 -6.97
C HIS A 317 -10.08 12.97 -5.88
N PRO A 318 -11.12 13.64 -5.37
CA PRO A 318 -10.93 14.76 -4.46
C PRO A 318 -10.43 14.34 -3.08
N GLY A 319 -10.70 13.11 -2.63
CA GLY A 319 -10.16 12.59 -1.38
C GLY A 319 -10.57 13.41 -0.16
N ALA A 320 -11.85 13.75 -0.06
CA ALA A 320 -12.35 14.60 1.01
C ALA A 320 -12.25 13.92 2.39
N ASP A 321 -12.67 12.65 2.49
CA ASP A 321 -12.42 11.89 3.70
C ASP A 321 -11.06 11.21 3.65
N ASP A 322 -10.59 10.82 2.46
CA ASP A 322 -9.29 10.16 2.24
C ASP A 322 -8.29 11.04 1.47
N ASN A 323 -7.46 11.87 2.10
CA ASN A 323 -7.42 12.11 3.53
C ASN A 323 -7.33 13.59 3.90
N ALA A 324 -8.14 14.41 3.21
CA ALA A 324 -8.30 15.81 3.59
C ALA A 324 -8.90 15.96 5.01
N SER A 325 -9.76 15.04 5.46
CA SER A 325 -10.34 15.07 6.81
C SER A 325 -9.31 14.85 7.92
N GLY A 326 -8.41 13.86 7.77
CA GLY A 326 -7.29 13.63 8.70
C GLY A 326 -6.32 14.81 8.72
N THR A 327 -5.96 15.32 7.54
CA THR A 327 -5.12 16.51 7.42
C THR A 327 -5.74 17.73 8.12
N ALA A 328 -7.04 17.97 7.92
CA ALA A 328 -7.76 19.06 8.58
C ALA A 328 -7.78 18.91 10.10
N ALA A 329 -7.97 17.68 10.61
CA ALA A 329 -7.94 17.40 12.04
C ALA A 329 -6.55 17.66 12.64
N VAL A 330 -5.45 17.22 11.99
CA VAL A 330 -4.07 17.47 12.44
C VAL A 330 -3.74 18.97 12.44
N LEU A 331 -4.13 19.71 11.41
CA LEU A 331 -3.97 21.17 11.37
C LEU A 331 -4.81 21.86 12.45
N GLY A 332 -6.02 21.37 12.71
CA GLY A 332 -6.86 21.85 13.81
C GLY A 332 -6.22 21.65 15.18
N LEU A 333 -5.60 20.48 15.40
CA LEU A 333 -4.85 20.18 16.62
C LEU A 333 -3.62 21.09 16.76
N ALA A 334 -2.87 21.34 15.69
CA ALA A 334 -1.73 22.25 15.69
C ALA A 334 -2.15 23.65 16.17
N ARG A 335 -3.24 24.18 15.61
CA ARG A 335 -3.81 25.47 15.99
C ARG A 335 -4.31 25.50 17.42
N ALA A 336 -4.98 24.44 17.87
CA ALA A 336 -5.54 24.34 19.22
C ALA A 336 -4.44 24.35 20.29
N PHE A 337 -3.40 23.54 20.11
CA PHE A 337 -2.29 23.48 21.07
C PHE A 337 -1.42 24.73 21.04
N ALA A 338 -1.20 25.35 19.88
CA ALA A 338 -0.49 26.62 19.80
C ALA A 338 -1.27 27.73 20.54
N ALA A 339 -2.59 27.82 20.34
CA ALA A 339 -3.45 28.78 21.04
C ALA A 339 -3.52 28.54 22.56
N ALA A 340 -3.39 27.29 23.00
CA ALA A 340 -3.31 26.92 24.42
C ALA A 340 -1.94 27.21 25.06
N GLY A 341 -0.95 27.69 24.29
CA GLY A 341 0.40 27.97 24.78
C GLY A 341 1.34 26.75 24.78
N GLY A 342 0.98 25.66 24.10
CA GLY A 342 1.77 24.43 23.98
C GLY A 342 1.29 23.29 24.87
N ALA A 343 2.13 22.25 24.96
CA ALA A 343 1.95 21.09 25.83
C ALA A 343 3.27 20.79 26.55
N PRO A 344 3.29 20.02 27.67
CA PRO A 344 4.54 19.75 28.37
C PRO A 344 5.62 19.07 27.50
N ARG A 345 5.21 18.17 26.61
CA ARG A 345 6.05 17.53 25.58
C ARG A 345 6.03 18.31 24.27
N THR A 346 7.09 18.16 23.47
CA THR A 346 7.11 18.69 22.10
C THR A 346 6.04 17.99 21.27
N LEU A 347 5.29 18.75 20.48
CA LEU A 347 4.34 18.20 19.51
C LEU A 347 4.90 18.38 18.10
N VAL A 348 4.91 17.29 17.35
CA VAL A 348 5.39 17.28 15.96
C VAL A 348 4.25 16.88 15.05
N PHE A 349 3.79 17.80 14.22
CA PHE A 349 2.71 17.61 13.28
C PHE A 349 3.31 17.24 11.93
N VAL A 350 3.01 16.06 11.40
CA VAL A 350 3.59 15.58 10.14
C VAL A 350 2.48 15.29 9.14
N LEU A 351 2.43 16.07 8.08
CA LEU A 351 1.50 15.85 6.98
C LEU A 351 2.25 15.11 5.87
N PHE A 352 1.94 13.83 5.71
CA PHE A 352 2.68 12.93 4.83
C PHE A 352 2.25 13.06 3.37
N ALA A 353 3.21 12.93 2.47
CA ALA A 353 2.95 12.66 1.06
C ALA A 353 3.32 11.22 0.72
N GLY A 354 2.81 10.70 -0.39
CA GLY A 354 3.15 9.41 -0.97
C GLY A 354 2.57 8.21 -0.22
N GLU A 355 1.53 8.40 0.60
CA GLU A 355 0.86 7.31 1.30
C GLU A 355 0.23 6.33 0.29
N GLU A 356 -0.51 6.88 -0.67
CA GLU A 356 -1.26 6.14 -1.70
C GLU A 356 -0.36 5.29 -2.61
N THR A 357 0.90 5.70 -2.69
CA THR A 357 1.95 5.03 -3.48
C THR A 357 2.78 4.06 -2.62
N GLY A 358 2.30 3.77 -1.42
CA GLY A 358 2.91 2.88 -0.44
C GLY A 358 3.72 3.63 0.63
N LEU A 359 3.07 4.42 1.48
CA LEU A 359 3.65 4.97 2.73
C LEU A 359 5.01 5.69 2.56
N LEU A 360 5.28 6.27 1.39
CA LEU A 360 6.62 6.75 1.04
C LEU A 360 7.07 7.90 1.98
N GLY A 361 6.15 8.80 2.34
CA GLY A 361 6.41 9.92 3.22
C GLY A 361 6.69 9.54 4.66
N SER A 362 5.86 8.68 5.26
CA SER A 362 6.12 8.23 6.64
C SER A 362 7.37 7.37 6.74
N ALA A 363 7.65 6.53 5.73
CA ALA A 363 8.90 5.79 5.65
C ALA A 363 10.12 6.73 5.49
N HIS A 364 9.97 7.84 4.75
CA HIS A 364 11.01 8.86 4.65
C HIS A 364 11.23 9.59 5.99
N TYR A 365 10.16 10.00 6.67
CA TYR A 365 10.23 10.72 7.94
C TYR A 365 10.93 9.89 9.02
N VAL A 366 10.57 8.61 9.17
CA VAL A 366 11.19 7.70 10.15
C VAL A 366 12.71 7.58 9.95
N LYS A 367 13.21 7.70 8.72
CA LYS A 367 14.65 7.66 8.40
C LYS A 367 15.36 9.00 8.59
N HIS A 368 14.63 10.09 8.40
CA HIS A 368 15.17 11.46 8.46
C HIS A 368 14.29 12.33 9.38
N PRO A 369 14.11 11.99 10.66
CA PRO A 369 13.09 12.63 11.45
C PRO A 369 13.51 14.05 11.86
N VAL A 370 12.60 15.02 11.77
CA VAL A 370 12.85 16.43 12.19
C VAL A 370 13.09 16.54 13.71
N HIS A 371 12.51 15.61 14.46
CA HIS A 371 12.77 15.42 15.88
C HIS A 371 13.25 13.99 16.11
N PRO A 372 14.32 13.72 16.89
CA PRO A 372 14.87 12.37 17.05
C PRO A 372 13.81 11.30 17.27
N LEU A 373 13.85 10.23 16.47
CA LEU A 373 12.83 9.18 16.49
C LEU A 373 12.81 8.46 17.84
N GLU A 374 13.98 8.24 18.44
CA GLU A 374 14.14 7.58 19.74
C GLU A 374 13.52 8.39 20.89
N ALA A 375 13.29 9.69 20.68
CA ALA A 375 12.62 10.56 21.61
C ALA A 375 11.12 10.71 21.33
N THR A 376 10.62 10.07 20.27
CA THR A 376 9.18 9.97 20.02
C THR A 376 8.57 9.01 21.03
N VAL A 377 7.57 9.47 21.78
CA VAL A 377 6.91 8.64 22.81
C VAL A 377 5.60 8.04 22.34
N LEU A 378 4.98 8.65 21.32
CA LEU A 378 3.73 8.18 20.73
C LEU A 378 3.55 8.82 19.36
N MET A 379 3.09 8.04 18.38
CA MET A 379 2.57 8.57 17.13
C MET A 379 1.06 8.35 17.04
N LEU A 380 0.30 9.41 16.78
CA LEU A 380 -1.14 9.35 16.53
C LEU A 380 -1.37 9.61 15.05
N ASN A 381 -2.01 8.68 14.35
CA ASN A 381 -2.32 8.80 12.94
C ASN A 381 -3.83 8.97 12.73
N LEU A 382 -4.21 9.98 11.94
CA LEU A 382 -5.59 10.30 11.61
C LEU A 382 -5.82 10.07 10.12
N ASP A 383 -6.73 9.16 9.80
CA ASP A 383 -7.03 8.72 8.45
C ASP A 383 -8.54 8.50 8.34
N MET A 384 -9.17 9.10 7.32
CA MET A 384 -10.62 9.03 7.12
C MET A 384 -11.41 9.22 8.42
N VAL A 385 -11.25 10.40 9.01
CA VAL A 385 -11.83 10.78 10.32
C VAL A 385 -13.06 11.69 10.21
N GLY A 386 -13.50 11.98 8.99
CA GLY A 386 -14.57 12.95 8.69
C GLY A 386 -15.97 12.35 8.59
N ARG A 387 -16.12 11.02 8.63
CA ARG A 387 -17.44 10.36 8.44
C ARG A 387 -17.75 9.29 9.50
N PRO A 388 -17.79 9.65 10.81
CA PRO A 388 -18.13 8.73 11.90
C PRO A 388 -19.60 8.23 11.82
N HIS A 389 -19.85 7.19 11.02
CA HIS A 389 -21.18 6.62 10.83
C HIS A 389 -21.73 6.04 12.14
N GLY A 390 -22.81 6.67 12.65
CA GLY A 390 -23.38 6.35 13.95
C GLY A 390 -22.48 6.74 15.13
N GLY A 391 -21.60 7.75 14.93
CA GLY A 391 -20.62 8.20 15.92
C GLY A 391 -19.44 7.24 16.11
N ARG A 392 -19.31 6.17 15.31
CA ARG A 392 -18.26 5.17 15.53
C ARG A 392 -16.88 5.73 15.19
N LEU A 393 -15.94 5.56 16.12
CA LEU A 393 -14.53 5.86 15.94
C LEU A 393 -13.71 4.62 16.32
N TYR A 394 -13.02 4.06 15.34
CA TYR A 394 -12.07 2.98 15.56
C TYR A 394 -10.74 3.56 16.05
N VAL A 395 -10.20 2.98 17.11
CA VAL A 395 -8.87 3.32 17.64
C VAL A 395 -8.02 2.06 17.63
N GLY A 396 -7.13 1.95 16.65
CA GLY A 396 -6.16 0.86 16.50
C GLY A 396 -4.89 1.08 17.32
N GLY A 397 -4.13 0.02 17.54
CA GLY A 397 -2.83 0.05 18.24
C GLY A 397 -2.90 0.24 19.76
N VAL A 398 -4.07 0.16 20.40
CA VAL A 398 -4.19 0.46 21.85
C VAL A 398 -3.46 -0.54 22.76
N ASP A 399 -3.05 -1.70 22.23
CA ASP A 399 -2.22 -2.68 22.95
C ASP A 399 -0.73 -2.59 22.56
N GLY A 400 -0.39 -1.73 21.58
CA GLY A 400 0.98 -1.48 21.10
C GLY A 400 1.82 -0.56 21.99
N GLY A 401 1.25 -0.08 23.10
CA GLY A 401 1.95 0.72 24.09
C GLY A 401 1.36 0.55 25.49
N THR A 402 2.22 0.60 26.51
CA THR A 402 1.81 0.39 27.91
C THR A 402 0.75 1.40 28.34
N GLY A 403 -0.39 0.92 28.83
CA GLY A 403 -1.45 1.76 29.42
C GLY A 403 -2.34 2.50 28.41
N LEU A 404 -2.08 2.42 27.10
CA LEU A 404 -2.83 3.15 26.07
C LEU A 404 -4.32 2.77 26.05
N ARG A 405 -4.67 1.48 26.09
CA ARG A 405 -6.07 1.03 26.14
C ARG A 405 -6.84 1.64 27.32
N ALA A 406 -6.25 1.62 28.51
CA ALA A 406 -6.88 2.17 29.70
C ALA A 406 -7.03 3.69 29.60
N LEU A 407 -5.99 4.39 29.13
CA LEU A 407 -6.00 5.83 28.92
C LEU A 407 -7.11 6.22 27.92
N VAL A 408 -7.10 5.67 26.72
CA VAL A 408 -8.07 5.99 25.66
C VAL A 408 -9.49 5.65 26.10
N GLY A 409 -9.71 4.49 26.72
CA GLY A 409 -11.04 4.06 27.18
C GLY A 409 -11.59 4.87 28.36
N SER A 410 -10.74 5.59 29.10
CA SER A 410 -11.16 6.41 30.24
C SER A 410 -11.56 7.84 29.86
N LEU A 411 -11.17 8.31 28.67
CA LEU A 411 -11.40 9.69 28.25
C LEU A 411 -12.83 9.90 27.76
N PRO A 412 -13.45 11.05 28.07
CA PRO A 412 -14.78 11.37 27.57
C PRO A 412 -14.76 11.53 26.04
N ALA A 413 -15.74 10.93 25.37
CA ALA A 413 -15.90 10.99 23.91
C ALA A 413 -17.36 11.34 23.54
N PRO A 414 -17.86 12.53 23.93
CA PRO A 414 -19.24 12.92 23.65
C PRO A 414 -19.52 12.87 22.14
N GLY A 415 -20.64 12.23 21.78
CA GLY A 415 -21.03 12.04 20.38
C GLY A 415 -20.29 10.91 19.65
N LEU A 416 -19.35 10.23 20.32
CA LEU A 416 -18.57 9.14 19.73
C LEU A 416 -18.77 7.82 20.46
N SER A 417 -18.72 6.72 19.71
CA SER A 417 -18.70 5.35 20.18
C SER A 417 -17.35 4.72 19.83
N LEU A 418 -16.50 4.57 20.83
CA LEU A 418 -15.11 4.10 20.65
C LEU A 418 -15.07 2.59 20.43
N VAL A 419 -14.39 2.16 19.37
CA VAL A 419 -14.08 0.76 19.09
C VAL A 419 -12.58 0.56 19.20
N LEU A 420 -12.13 0.08 20.36
CA LEU A 420 -10.70 -0.08 20.67
C LEU A 420 -10.15 -1.41 20.14
N ARG A 421 -9.25 -1.34 19.15
CA ARG A 421 -8.60 -2.49 18.53
C ARG A 421 -7.14 -2.58 18.98
N GLY A 422 -6.75 -3.76 19.47
CA GLY A 422 -5.38 -3.99 19.96
C GLY A 422 -4.34 -3.98 18.85
N ASP A 423 -4.72 -4.49 17.67
CA ASP A 423 -3.86 -4.62 16.51
C ASP A 423 -3.38 -3.24 16.01
N PRO A 424 -2.05 -2.99 15.96
CA PRO A 424 -1.47 -1.78 15.38
C PRO A 424 -1.27 -1.87 13.86
N PHE A 425 -1.60 -2.99 13.21
CA PHE A 425 -1.38 -3.18 11.78
C PHE A 425 -2.58 -2.72 10.93
N ALA A 426 -2.45 -1.57 10.27
CA ALA A 426 -3.31 -1.15 9.18
C ALA A 426 -2.48 -0.52 8.04
N ARG A 427 -3.06 -0.41 6.83
CA ARG A 427 -2.38 0.21 5.69
C ARG A 427 -2.52 1.73 5.79
N SER A 428 -1.69 2.35 6.62
CA SER A 428 -1.59 3.80 6.78
C SER A 428 -0.27 4.15 7.50
N ASP A 429 0.06 5.43 7.59
CA ASP A 429 1.40 5.93 7.94
C ASP A 429 1.96 5.48 9.30
N HIS A 430 1.09 5.19 10.28
CA HIS A 430 1.51 4.66 11.58
C HIS A 430 2.29 3.33 11.46
N THR A 431 2.08 2.56 10.37
CA THR A 431 2.82 1.31 10.14
C THR A 431 4.33 1.55 10.05
N SER A 432 4.77 2.65 9.45
CA SER A 432 6.19 3.02 9.38
C SER A 432 6.80 3.26 10.76
N PHE A 433 6.04 3.90 11.67
CA PHE A 433 6.47 4.18 13.04
C PHE A 433 6.46 2.93 13.91
N TYR A 434 5.42 2.09 13.79
CA TYR A 434 5.32 0.85 14.56
C TYR A 434 6.41 -0.14 14.16
N ALA A 435 6.73 -0.24 12.87
CA ALA A 435 7.84 -1.02 12.36
C ALA A 435 9.20 -0.55 12.89
N ALA A 436 9.33 0.76 13.17
CA ALA A 436 10.50 1.37 13.79
C ALA A 436 10.47 1.37 15.34
N GLY A 437 9.59 0.59 15.96
CA GLY A 437 9.56 0.37 17.41
C GLY A 437 8.91 1.50 18.21
N GLN A 438 8.06 2.32 17.60
CA GLN A 438 7.33 3.39 18.28
C GLN A 438 5.90 2.96 18.64
N PRO A 439 5.37 3.31 19.84
CA PRO A 439 3.95 3.14 20.13
C PRO A 439 3.10 3.97 19.16
N VAL A 440 1.97 3.42 18.73
CA VAL A 440 1.06 4.09 17.78
C VAL A 440 -0.40 4.02 18.21
N LEU A 441 -1.17 5.03 17.83
CA LEU A 441 -2.62 5.01 17.83
C LEU A 441 -3.13 5.37 16.43
N PHE A 442 -4.06 4.60 15.91
CA PHE A 442 -4.67 4.83 14.59
C PHE A 442 -6.14 5.18 14.74
N PHE A 443 -6.55 6.37 14.28
CA PHE A 443 -7.92 6.87 14.35
C PHE A 443 -8.56 6.80 12.98
N PHE A 444 -9.69 6.10 12.89
CA PHE A 444 -10.38 5.81 11.63
C PHE A 444 -11.89 5.72 11.83
N THR A 445 -12.69 6.21 10.89
CA THR A 445 -14.17 6.15 11.00
C THR A 445 -14.83 5.02 10.19
N GLY A 446 -14.05 4.28 9.40
CA GLY A 446 -14.54 3.17 8.59
C GLY A 446 -14.54 3.50 7.09
N ALA A 447 -14.39 2.47 6.26
CA ALA A 447 -14.53 2.61 4.82
C ALA A 447 -15.99 2.88 4.44
N HIS A 448 -16.19 3.54 3.29
CA HIS A 448 -17.50 3.89 2.76
C HIS A 448 -17.55 3.73 1.24
N ALA A 449 -18.75 3.81 0.65
CA ALA A 449 -18.96 3.57 -0.78
C ALA A 449 -18.15 4.50 -1.70
N ASP A 450 -17.78 5.69 -1.22
CA ASP A 450 -17.00 6.68 -1.96
C ASP A 450 -15.47 6.49 -1.88
N TYR A 451 -14.99 5.51 -1.11
CA TYR A 451 -13.56 5.30 -0.88
C TYR A 451 -12.80 5.08 -2.20
N HIS A 452 -11.69 5.79 -2.40
CA HIS A 452 -10.89 5.75 -3.63
C HIS A 452 -11.70 6.01 -4.92
N ARG A 453 -12.68 6.93 -4.86
CA ARG A 453 -13.51 7.30 -6.02
C ARG A 453 -13.59 8.82 -6.20
N PRO A 454 -13.91 9.30 -7.41
CA PRO A 454 -14.21 10.71 -7.68
C PRO A 454 -15.35 11.27 -6.83
N SER A 455 -16.18 10.39 -6.27
CA SER A 455 -17.32 10.77 -5.43
C SER A 455 -16.95 11.06 -3.97
N ASP A 456 -15.69 10.94 -3.55
CA ASP A 456 -15.26 11.33 -2.20
C ASP A 456 -15.12 12.86 -2.08
N THR A 457 -16.25 13.53 -1.92
CA THR A 457 -16.39 15.00 -1.97
C THR A 457 -16.70 15.61 -0.61
N TRP A 458 -16.28 16.86 -0.41
CA TRP A 458 -16.33 17.55 0.89
C TRP A 458 -17.74 17.68 1.47
N ASP A 459 -18.78 17.71 0.63
CA ASP A 459 -20.18 17.84 1.04
C ASP A 459 -20.71 16.61 1.78
N LYS A 460 -19.97 15.49 1.75
CA LYS A 460 -20.31 14.24 2.44
C LYS A 460 -19.66 14.10 3.82
N ILE A 461 -18.83 15.07 4.21
CA ILE A 461 -18.18 15.10 5.52
C ILE A 461 -19.21 15.47 6.59
N ASP A 462 -19.21 14.69 7.67
CA ASP A 462 -19.92 15.02 8.91
C ASP A 462 -19.06 16.00 9.72
N ALA A 463 -19.22 17.30 9.47
CA ALA A 463 -18.39 18.33 10.11
C ALA A 463 -18.50 18.33 11.66
N PRO A 464 -19.70 18.19 12.28
CA PRO A 464 -19.80 17.95 13.72
C PRO A 464 -19.05 16.70 14.18
N GLY A 465 -19.15 15.60 13.43
CA GLY A 465 -18.41 14.36 13.68
C GLY A 465 -16.89 14.55 13.64
N LEU A 466 -16.37 15.20 12.60
CA LEU A 466 -14.94 15.55 12.45
C LEU A 466 -14.44 16.40 13.63
N ALA A 467 -15.23 17.38 14.05
CA ALA A 467 -14.90 18.20 15.23
C ALA A 467 -14.88 17.38 16.52
N ALA A 468 -15.84 16.46 16.69
CA ALA A 468 -15.88 15.56 17.85
C ALA A 468 -14.66 14.62 17.89
N VAL A 469 -14.27 14.05 16.75
CA VAL A 469 -13.04 13.22 16.63
C VAL A 469 -11.80 14.06 16.97
N THR A 470 -11.69 15.26 16.39
CA THR A 470 -10.55 16.17 16.64
C THR A 470 -10.44 16.53 18.13
N ALA A 471 -11.56 16.85 18.79
CA ALA A 471 -11.59 17.12 20.23
C ALA A 471 -11.19 15.89 21.06
N PHE A 472 -11.65 14.69 20.69
CA PHE A 472 -11.25 13.47 21.36
C PHE A 472 -9.74 13.21 21.24
N VAL A 473 -9.17 13.35 20.04
CA VAL A 473 -7.72 13.23 19.83
C VAL A 473 -6.95 14.28 20.64
N ALA A 474 -7.46 15.52 20.72
CA ALA A 474 -6.85 16.57 21.54
C ALA A 474 -6.76 16.15 23.03
N ARG A 475 -7.81 15.50 23.57
CA ARG A 475 -7.80 14.95 24.93
C ARG A 475 -6.79 13.82 25.11
N VAL A 476 -6.66 12.92 24.12
CA VAL A 476 -5.64 11.86 24.14
C VAL A 476 -4.24 12.48 24.19
N VAL A 477 -3.96 13.47 23.32
CA VAL A 477 -2.67 14.16 23.26
C VAL A 477 -2.39 14.89 24.57
N ALA A 478 -3.36 15.61 25.12
CA ALA A 478 -3.20 16.32 26.40
C ALA A 478 -2.89 15.35 27.55
N ALA A 479 -3.61 14.22 27.62
CA ALA A 479 -3.39 13.19 28.64
C ALA A 479 -1.99 12.58 28.54
N VAL A 480 -1.55 12.20 27.33
CA VAL A 480 -0.20 11.64 27.11
C VAL A 480 0.87 12.69 27.33
N ALA A 481 0.67 13.94 26.88
CA ALA A 481 1.64 15.02 27.07
C ALA A 481 1.85 15.38 28.54
N ALA A 482 0.83 15.27 29.39
CA ALA A 482 0.92 15.53 30.82
C ALA A 482 1.41 14.33 31.66
N ALA A 483 1.38 13.12 31.11
CA ALA A 483 1.75 11.91 31.86
C ALA A 483 3.24 11.95 32.28
N PRO A 484 3.59 11.67 33.54
CA PRO A 484 4.99 11.68 33.99
C PRO A 484 5.81 10.54 33.38
N THR A 485 5.15 9.46 32.95
CA THR A 485 5.79 8.32 32.28
C THR A 485 5.12 8.13 30.92
N PRO A 486 5.86 8.18 29.81
CA PRO A 486 5.30 7.93 28.50
C PRO A 486 4.91 6.46 28.31
N PRO A 487 4.01 6.14 27.35
CA PRO A 487 3.78 4.76 26.96
C PRO A 487 5.06 4.15 26.38
N ALA A 488 5.43 2.96 26.84
CA ALA A 488 6.53 2.19 26.28
C ALA A 488 6.01 1.26 25.18
N TYR A 489 6.81 1.04 24.13
CA TYR A 489 6.47 0.16 23.01
C TYR A 489 6.19 -1.28 23.47
N VAL A 490 5.12 -1.86 22.95
CA VAL A 490 4.77 -3.27 23.14
C VAL A 490 4.62 -3.91 21.76
N GLY A 491 5.42 -4.95 21.52
CA GLY A 491 5.26 -5.82 20.36
C GLY A 491 3.98 -6.65 20.51
N VAL A 492 2.95 -6.35 19.70
CA VAL A 492 1.68 -7.05 19.72
C VAL A 492 1.73 -8.17 18.70
N ALA A 493 1.59 -9.42 19.16
CA ALA A 493 1.24 -10.52 18.28
C ALA A 493 -0.19 -10.31 17.79
N ALA A 494 -0.45 -10.53 16.50
CA ALA A 494 -1.80 -10.40 15.94
C ALA A 494 -2.80 -11.21 16.78
N ALA A 495 -3.87 -10.56 17.25
CA ALA A 495 -4.96 -11.24 17.93
C ALA A 495 -5.59 -12.27 16.96
N PRO A 496 -5.98 -13.47 17.41
CA PRO A 496 -6.75 -14.37 16.56
C PRO A 496 -8.06 -13.68 16.15
N ALA A 497 -8.35 -13.60 14.85
CA ALA A 497 -9.65 -13.13 14.40
C ALA A 497 -10.75 -14.04 14.98
N PRO A 498 -11.91 -13.47 15.39
CA PRO A 498 -13.06 -14.28 15.74
C PRO A 498 -13.45 -15.17 14.55
N GLU A 499 -13.93 -16.40 14.79
CA GLU A 499 -14.22 -17.41 13.76
C GLU A 499 -15.08 -16.92 12.58
N ARG A 500 -15.86 -15.85 12.77
CA ARG A 500 -16.72 -15.24 11.74
C ARG A 500 -16.00 -14.23 10.82
N GLU A 501 -14.78 -13.79 11.16
CA GLU A 501 -13.95 -12.86 10.39
C GLU A 501 -12.77 -13.57 9.67
N ARG A 502 -12.86 -14.89 9.43
CA ARG A 502 -11.94 -15.65 8.55
C ARG A 502 -12.11 -15.29 7.07
N ALA A 503 -12.18 -14.00 6.73
CA ALA A 503 -12.36 -13.51 5.37
C ALA A 503 -11.03 -13.35 4.61
N GLY A 504 -9.94 -13.92 5.12
CA GLY A 504 -8.65 -13.98 4.44
C GLY A 504 -8.23 -15.44 4.22
N TYR A 505 -8.43 -15.97 3.02
CA TYR A 505 -7.86 -17.27 2.66
C TYR A 505 -6.35 -17.13 2.40
N GLY A 506 -5.56 -18.11 2.85
CA GLY A 506 -4.16 -18.30 2.42
C GLY A 506 -3.11 -18.35 3.54
N PRO A 507 -1.86 -18.67 3.17
CA PRO A 507 -0.73 -18.76 4.11
C PRO A 507 -0.29 -17.39 4.63
N PHE A 508 0.29 -17.39 5.83
CA PHE A 508 0.79 -16.21 6.52
C PHE A 508 2.28 -16.36 6.84
N PHE A 509 3.06 -15.31 6.56
CA PHE A 509 4.49 -15.24 6.90
C PHE A 509 4.79 -14.21 7.99
N GLY A 510 4.07 -13.08 8.01
CA GLY A 510 4.22 -12.04 9.04
C GLY A 510 5.35 -11.03 8.81
N LEU A 511 5.83 -10.90 7.58
CA LEU A 511 6.73 -9.83 7.15
C LEU A 511 5.96 -8.51 7.03
N ILE A 512 6.54 -7.42 7.54
CA ILE A 512 6.07 -6.05 7.34
C ILE A 512 7.06 -5.38 6.40
N PRO A 513 6.66 -5.09 5.15
CA PRO A 513 7.59 -4.49 4.21
C PRO A 513 7.89 -3.05 4.59
N GLU A 514 9.14 -2.65 4.37
CA GLU A 514 9.50 -1.25 4.30
C GLU A 514 9.09 -0.76 2.92
N PHE A 515 8.24 0.25 2.89
CA PHE A 515 7.84 0.87 1.66
C PHE A 515 8.77 2.03 1.30
N GLY A 516 8.97 2.25 0.00
CA GLY A 516 10.06 3.08 -0.49
C GLY A 516 10.77 2.44 -1.67
N GLU A 517 11.40 3.27 -2.51
CA GLU A 517 12.32 2.74 -3.52
C GLU A 517 13.51 2.07 -2.85
N THR A 518 13.73 0.80 -3.19
CA THR A 518 14.96 0.08 -2.86
C THR A 518 15.93 0.23 -4.02
N ALA A 519 17.17 0.64 -3.73
CA ALA A 519 18.23 0.75 -4.75
C ALA A 519 18.63 -0.60 -5.38
N ALA A 520 18.14 -1.73 -4.83
CA ALA A 520 18.41 -3.06 -5.31
C ALA A 520 17.15 -3.93 -5.24
N PRO A 521 16.97 -4.89 -6.17
CA PRO A 521 15.83 -5.81 -6.15
C PRO A 521 15.66 -6.52 -4.81
N GLY A 522 14.40 -6.72 -4.42
CA GLY A 522 14.00 -7.44 -3.21
C GLY A 522 13.06 -6.60 -2.33
N VAL A 523 12.37 -7.29 -1.42
CA VAL A 523 11.45 -6.67 -0.47
C VAL A 523 12.21 -6.36 0.82
N ARG A 524 12.44 -5.08 1.11
CA ARG A 524 13.08 -4.66 2.36
C ARG A 524 12.12 -4.86 3.52
N VAL A 525 12.65 -5.35 4.64
CA VAL A 525 11.89 -5.66 5.85
C VAL A 525 11.94 -4.45 6.77
N GLY A 526 10.81 -3.74 6.88
CA GLY A 526 10.64 -2.64 7.82
C GLY A 526 10.38 -3.17 9.24
N GLY A 527 9.71 -4.32 9.33
CA GLY A 527 9.42 -4.97 10.59
C GLY A 527 9.02 -6.43 10.42
N VAL A 528 8.91 -7.12 11.54
CA VAL A 528 8.41 -8.49 11.59
C VAL A 528 7.37 -8.59 12.69
N ARG A 529 6.24 -9.24 12.39
CA ARG A 529 5.18 -9.42 13.38
C ARG A 529 5.65 -10.33 14.52
N PRO A 530 5.51 -9.94 15.80
CA PRO A 530 5.83 -10.82 16.92
C PRO A 530 5.06 -12.14 16.86
N GLY A 531 5.74 -13.24 17.17
CA GLY A 531 5.22 -14.61 17.12
C GLY A 531 4.96 -15.15 15.71
N SER A 532 5.32 -14.42 14.65
CA SER A 532 5.08 -14.84 13.27
C SER A 532 6.11 -15.85 12.75
N PRO A 533 5.79 -16.59 11.67
CA PRO A 533 6.76 -17.45 10.98
C PRO A 533 8.05 -16.74 10.56
N ALA A 534 7.97 -15.48 10.13
CA ALA A 534 9.13 -14.69 9.78
C ALA A 534 10.04 -14.44 10.99
N GLU A 535 9.47 -14.09 12.15
CA GLU A 535 10.26 -13.88 13.38
C GLU A 535 10.91 -15.18 13.85
N GLN A 536 10.12 -16.27 13.86
CA GLN A 536 10.59 -17.61 14.25
C GLN A 536 11.71 -18.12 13.32
N ALA A 537 11.66 -17.77 12.04
CA ALA A 537 12.71 -18.08 11.07
C ALA A 537 13.96 -17.20 11.22
N GLY A 538 13.91 -16.15 12.04
CA GLY A 538 15.03 -15.25 12.31
C GLY A 538 15.18 -14.10 11.30
N VAL A 539 14.11 -13.76 10.57
CA VAL A 539 14.04 -12.54 9.76
C VAL A 539 14.04 -11.32 10.70
N ARG A 540 14.73 -10.25 10.31
CA ARG A 540 14.90 -9.04 11.12
C ARG A 540 14.62 -7.78 10.31
N THR A 541 14.24 -6.70 11.00
CA THR A 541 14.23 -5.34 10.41
C THR A 541 15.58 -5.04 9.76
N GLY A 542 15.54 -4.43 8.57
CA GLY A 542 16.72 -4.12 7.75
C GLY A 542 17.13 -5.24 6.79
N ASP A 543 16.60 -6.45 6.93
CA ASP A 543 16.79 -7.51 5.93
C ASP A 543 16.19 -7.13 4.58
N VAL A 544 16.71 -7.70 3.49
CA VAL A 544 16.06 -7.66 2.17
C VAL A 544 15.71 -9.08 1.76
N LEU A 545 14.42 -9.40 1.66
CA LEU A 545 13.94 -10.67 1.14
C LEU A 545 14.21 -10.75 -0.36
N VAL A 546 15.01 -11.73 -0.78
CA VAL A 546 15.45 -11.91 -2.17
C VAL A 546 14.99 -13.23 -2.78
N ARG A 547 14.59 -14.21 -1.96
CA ARG A 547 14.01 -15.48 -2.43
C ARG A 547 13.06 -16.06 -1.40
N PHE A 548 11.94 -16.60 -1.85
CA PHE A 548 10.94 -17.24 -0.98
C PHE A 548 10.37 -18.46 -1.69
N GLY A 549 10.47 -19.65 -1.09
CA GLY A 549 9.87 -20.85 -1.68
C GLY A 549 10.39 -21.23 -3.05
N GLY A 550 11.66 -20.91 -3.33
CA GLY A 550 12.28 -21.11 -4.65
C GLY A 550 12.03 -19.98 -5.65
N VAL A 551 11.06 -19.10 -5.42
CA VAL A 551 10.76 -17.95 -6.27
C VAL A 551 11.71 -16.79 -5.98
N THR A 552 12.26 -16.18 -7.03
CA THR A 552 13.06 -14.95 -6.90
C THR A 552 12.16 -13.78 -6.52
N VAL A 553 12.48 -13.08 -5.43
CA VAL A 553 11.70 -11.93 -4.94
C VAL A 553 12.41 -10.63 -5.32
N LYS A 554 11.81 -9.86 -6.22
CA LYS A 554 12.27 -8.51 -6.59
C LYS A 554 11.30 -7.43 -6.14
N THR A 555 9.99 -7.73 -6.14
CA THR A 555 8.91 -6.82 -5.73
C THR A 555 7.97 -7.46 -4.70
N LEU A 556 7.02 -6.68 -4.19
CA LEU A 556 5.97 -7.20 -3.29
C LEU A 556 5.04 -8.18 -3.98
N GLU A 557 4.77 -7.99 -5.27
CA GLU A 557 3.98 -8.91 -6.09
C GLU A 557 4.69 -10.26 -6.21
N ASP A 558 6.02 -10.27 -6.35
CA ASP A 558 6.79 -11.52 -6.35
C ASP A 558 6.66 -12.25 -5.02
N PHE A 559 6.75 -11.51 -3.90
CA PHE A 559 6.57 -12.10 -2.58
C PHE A 559 5.14 -12.62 -2.38
N ALA A 560 4.13 -11.88 -2.80
CA ALA A 560 2.73 -12.32 -2.73
C ALA A 560 2.48 -13.56 -3.60
N PHE A 561 3.03 -13.58 -4.83
CA PHE A 561 3.01 -14.75 -5.71
C PHE A 561 3.68 -15.95 -5.05
N ALA A 562 4.88 -15.78 -4.52
CA ALA A 562 5.63 -16.84 -3.87
C ALA A 562 4.88 -17.39 -2.66
N LEU A 563 4.33 -16.51 -1.81
CA LEU A 563 3.59 -16.89 -0.62
C LEU A 563 2.34 -17.71 -0.97
N ARG A 564 1.55 -17.28 -1.96
CA ARG A 564 0.30 -17.96 -2.38
C ARG A 564 0.50 -19.38 -2.93
N ARG A 565 1.72 -19.75 -3.34
CA ARG A 565 2.06 -21.10 -3.83
C ARG A 565 2.18 -22.16 -2.72
N HIS A 566 2.17 -21.72 -1.46
CA HIS A 566 2.33 -22.60 -0.30
C HIS A 566 1.05 -22.67 0.53
N ARG A 567 1.01 -23.63 1.45
CA ARG A 567 -0.10 -23.78 2.42
C ARG A 567 0.34 -23.41 3.82
N ALA A 568 -0.63 -23.08 4.67
CA ALA A 568 -0.37 -22.97 6.10
C ALA A 568 0.16 -24.31 6.65
N GLY A 569 1.11 -24.25 7.57
CA GLY A 569 1.84 -25.41 8.11
C GLY A 569 2.98 -25.92 7.23
N GLU A 570 3.14 -25.41 5.99
CA GLU A 570 4.21 -25.83 5.10
C GLU A 570 5.55 -25.18 5.49
N GLY A 571 6.64 -25.96 5.42
CA GLY A 571 7.99 -25.47 5.64
C GLY A 571 8.60 -24.92 4.35
N VAL A 572 9.03 -23.67 4.36
CA VAL A 572 9.49 -22.93 3.18
C VAL A 572 10.89 -22.36 3.40
N ASP A 573 11.74 -22.48 2.37
CA ASP A 573 13.06 -21.84 2.35
C ASP A 573 12.93 -20.35 2.06
N VAL A 574 13.63 -19.55 2.86
CA VAL A 574 13.65 -18.09 2.79
C VAL A 574 15.09 -17.64 2.63
N VAL A 575 15.37 -16.73 1.70
CA VAL A 575 16.69 -16.09 1.59
C VAL A 575 16.54 -14.60 1.79
N VAL A 576 17.25 -14.10 2.80
CA VAL A 576 17.37 -12.67 3.08
C VAL A 576 18.79 -12.22 2.87
N ARG A 577 18.97 -10.98 2.45
CA ARG A 577 20.26 -10.31 2.43
C ARG A 577 20.36 -9.40 3.64
N ARG A 578 21.37 -9.63 4.49
CA ARG A 578 21.65 -8.90 5.72
C ARG A 578 23.11 -8.45 5.70
N ASP A 579 23.36 -7.16 5.88
CA ASP A 579 24.71 -6.58 5.85
C ASP A 579 25.49 -6.92 4.57
N GLY A 580 24.78 -6.98 3.43
CA GLY A 580 25.34 -7.33 2.12
C GLY A 580 25.52 -8.83 1.85
N ALA A 581 25.36 -9.70 2.85
CA ALA A 581 25.50 -11.15 2.69
C ALA A 581 24.15 -11.87 2.65
N GLU A 582 24.01 -12.90 1.81
CA GLU A 582 22.83 -13.76 1.79
C GLU A 582 22.82 -14.73 2.98
N ARG A 583 21.65 -14.87 3.60
CA ARG A 583 21.36 -15.81 4.69
C ARG A 583 20.17 -16.66 4.29
N ARG A 584 20.35 -17.97 4.39
CA ARG A 584 19.29 -18.96 4.17
C ARG A 584 18.62 -19.28 5.50
N LEU A 585 17.31 -19.12 5.54
CA LEU A 585 16.44 -19.35 6.69
C LEU A 585 15.37 -20.37 6.29
N ARG A 586 14.71 -20.96 7.28
CA ARG A 586 13.57 -21.85 7.06
C ARG A 586 12.42 -21.42 7.96
N ALA A 587 11.24 -21.30 7.38
CA ALA A 587 10.03 -20.87 8.07
C ALA A 587 8.93 -21.91 7.93
N VAL A 588 8.07 -22.06 8.94
CA VAL A 588 6.84 -22.84 8.84
C VAL A 588 5.69 -21.85 8.77
N LEU A 589 4.96 -21.83 7.65
CA LEU A 589 3.93 -20.82 7.41
C LEU A 589 2.76 -20.97 8.38
N GLY A 590 2.20 -19.85 8.81
CA GLY A 590 1.00 -19.82 9.65
C GLY A 590 -0.26 -19.78 8.79
N GLU A 591 -1.41 -19.96 9.43
CA GLU A 591 -2.68 -19.51 8.88
C GLU A 591 -2.80 -18.00 9.01
N ARG A 592 -3.42 -17.34 8.03
CA ARG A 592 -3.76 -15.93 8.12
C ARG A 592 -4.78 -15.76 9.25
N ARG A 593 -4.29 -15.20 10.37
CA ARG A 593 -5.03 -15.05 11.63
C ARG A 593 -5.94 -13.84 11.62
#